data_AF-A0A2N7VLW0-F1
#
_entry.id   AF-A0A2N7VLW0-F1
#
_cell.length_a   1.000
_cell.length_b   1.000
_cell.length_c   1.000
_cell.angle_alpha   90.00
_cell.angle_beta   90.00
_cell.angle_gamma   90.00
#
_symmetry.space_group_name_H-M   'P 1'
#
loop_
_entity.id
_entity.type
_entity.pdbx_description
1 polymer ?
#
loop_
_entity_poly.entity_id
_entity_poly.type
_entity_poly.pdbx_seq_one_letter_code
_entity_poly.pdbx_strand_id
1 'polypeptide(L)'
;MDLEGKTNIFTIVHWDVNSRGIGTYGKYYQVYAYVTDDQGKLIENKSVVDNSAMTGMDGYQEGEESSFPYKTAGTVRSFFKCKQAKCK
;
A
#
# COMPACT_ATOMS: atom_id res chain seq x y z
N MET A 1 3.26 -13.00 5.01
CA MET A 1 4.53 -12.81 4.28
C MET A 1 5.55 -12.31 5.28
N ASP A 2 6.79 -12.80 5.26
CA ASP A 2 7.78 -12.39 6.26
C ASP A 2 8.52 -11.12 5.82
N LEU A 3 8.52 -10.12 6.71
CA LEU A 3 9.34 -8.93 6.62
C LEU A 3 10.18 -8.87 7.88
N GLU A 4 11.50 -8.68 7.75
CA GLU A 4 12.42 -8.53 8.89
C GLU A 4 12.29 -9.69 9.91
N GLY A 5 12.04 -10.91 9.42
CA GLY A 5 11.87 -12.10 10.25
C GLY A 5 10.52 -12.22 10.96
N LYS A 6 9.57 -11.31 10.73
CA LYS A 6 8.22 -11.35 11.31
C LYS A 6 7.16 -11.61 10.24
N THR A 7 6.24 -12.52 10.52
CA THR A 7 5.08 -12.75 9.65
C THR A 7 4.11 -11.58 9.72
N ASN A 8 3.86 -10.99 8.55
CA ASN A 8 2.95 -9.87 8.39
C ASN A 8 1.64 -10.31 7.72
N ILE A 9 0.55 -9.73 8.21
CA ILE A 9 -0.77 -9.70 7.57
C ILE A 9 -0.89 -8.39 6.82
N PHE A 10 -1.31 -8.43 5.55
CA PHE A 10 -1.51 -7.24 4.72
C PHE A 10 -2.98 -7.01 4.44
N THR A 11 -3.39 -5.75 4.44
CA THR A 11 -4.72 -5.30 4.00
C THR A 11 -4.54 -4.25 2.92
N ILE A 12 -5.30 -4.40 1.84
CA ILE A 12 -5.35 -3.44 0.74
C ILE A 12 -6.78 -2.91 0.75
N VAL A 13 -6.94 -1.64 1.04
CA VAL A 13 -8.25 -0.97 1.04
C VAL A 13 -8.28 0.06 -0.07
N HIS A 14 -9.48 0.29 -0.62
CA HIS A 14 -9.69 1.36 -1.57
C HIS A 14 -11.08 1.95 -1.44
N TRP A 15 -11.23 3.19 -1.86
CA TRP A 15 -12.51 3.86 -2.01
C TRP A 15 -12.52 4.72 -3.26
N ASP A 16 -13.72 4.94 -3.80
CA ASP A 16 -13.89 5.80 -4.96
C ASP A 16 -13.80 7.27 -4.54
N VAL A 17 -13.05 8.06 -5.31
CA VAL A 17 -12.96 9.52 -5.21
C VAL A 17 -13.62 10.11 -6.44
N ASN A 18 -14.48 11.11 -6.24
CA ASN A 18 -15.23 11.73 -7.34
C ASN A 18 -15.36 13.25 -7.14
N SER A 19 -14.25 13.96 -7.35
CA SER A 19 -14.16 15.41 -7.34
C SER A 19 -13.80 15.92 -8.74
N ARG A 20 -14.61 15.53 -9.74
CA ARG A 20 -14.37 15.87 -11.16
C ARG A 20 -14.27 17.37 -11.44
N GLY A 21 -14.89 18.21 -10.60
CA GLY A 21 -14.81 19.67 -10.71
C GLY A 21 -13.39 20.24 -10.56
N ILE A 22 -12.51 19.52 -9.86
CA ILE A 22 -11.08 19.85 -9.75
C ILE A 22 -10.18 18.83 -10.48
N GLY A 23 -10.76 18.01 -11.35
CA GLY A 23 -10.02 16.98 -12.08
C GLY A 23 -9.50 15.83 -11.22
N THR A 24 -10.05 15.60 -10.02
CA THR A 24 -9.62 14.51 -9.13
C THR A 24 -10.69 13.42 -9.05
N TYR A 25 -10.49 12.26 -9.68
CA TYR A 25 -11.46 11.16 -9.66
C TYR A 25 -10.80 9.81 -9.98
N GLY A 26 -11.29 8.72 -9.38
CA GLY A 26 -10.71 7.39 -9.52
C GLY A 26 -10.82 6.60 -8.22
N LYS A 27 -9.88 5.69 -7.99
CA LYS A 27 -9.77 4.93 -6.74
C LYS A 27 -8.56 5.38 -5.96
N TYR A 28 -8.76 5.69 -4.69
CA TYR A 28 -7.67 5.91 -3.76
C TYR A 28 -7.40 4.61 -3.01
N TYR A 29 -6.14 4.18 -2.99
CA TYR A 29 -5.70 2.94 -2.36
C TYR A 29 -4.82 3.24 -1.15
N GLN A 30 -4.93 2.38 -0.14
CA GLN A 30 -4.03 2.36 0.98
C GLN A 30 -3.70 0.92 1.38
N VAL A 31 -2.42 0.65 1.60
CA VAL A 31 -1.89 -0.65 1.98
C VAL A 31 -1.39 -0.60 3.41
N TYR A 32 -1.94 -1.47 4.25
CA TYR A 32 -1.54 -1.64 5.63
C TYR A 32 -0.84 -2.98 5.83
N ALA A 33 -0.03 -3.06 6.87
CA ALA A 33 0.48 -4.33 7.36
C ALA A 33 0.46 -4.35 8.89
N TYR A 34 0.29 -5.56 9.42
CA TYR A 34 0.22 -5.82 10.85
C TYR A 34 1.12 -7.00 11.19
N VAL A 35 1.76 -6.90 12.36
CA VAL A 35 2.48 -8.00 13.01
C VAL A 35 1.81 -8.32 14.33
N THR A 36 2.00 -9.54 14.81
CA THR A 36 1.58 -9.92 16.16
C THR A 36 2.67 -9.52 17.16
N ASP A 37 2.28 -8.89 18.26
CA ASP A 37 3.19 -8.61 19.38
C ASP A 37 3.36 -9.85 20.29
N ASP A 38 4.21 -9.73 21.31
CA ASP A 38 4.48 -10.82 22.25
C ASP A 38 3.25 -11.21 23.10
N GLN A 39 2.20 -10.38 23.09
CA GLN A 39 0.93 -10.62 23.78
C GLN A 39 -0.17 -11.15 22.84
N GLY A 40 0.15 -11.43 21.57
CA GLY A 40 -0.82 -11.94 20.60
C GLY A 40 -1.70 -10.86 19.95
N LYS A 41 -1.43 -9.56 20.17
CA LYS A 41 -2.21 -8.46 19.59
C LYS A 41 -1.66 -8.07 18.23
N LEU A 42 -2.56 -7.71 17.31
CA LEU A 42 -2.17 -7.11 16.04
C LEU A 42 -1.78 -5.65 16.25
N ILE A 43 -0.54 -5.32 15.90
CA ILE A 43 -0.01 -3.96 15.88
C ILE A 43 0.44 -3.62 14.45
N GLU A 44 0.31 -2.35 14.07
CA GLU A 44 0.73 -1.90 12.75
C GLU A 44 2.24 -2.07 12.55
N ASN A 45 2.61 -2.59 11.38
CA ASN A 45 3.99 -2.52 10.92
C ASN A 45 4.25 -1.15 10.29
N LYS A 46 4.80 -0.23 11.10
CA LYS A 46 5.09 1.15 10.70
C LYS A 46 6.03 1.26 9.49
N SER A 47 6.95 0.32 9.27
CA SER A 47 7.82 0.36 8.09
C SER A 47 7.08 0.17 6.77
N VAL A 48 5.89 -0.45 6.81
CA VAL A 48 4.96 -0.54 5.68
C VAL A 48 4.03 0.67 5.67
N VAL A 49 3.36 0.97 6.78
CA VAL A 49 2.30 2.00 6.83
C VAL A 49 2.86 3.39 6.52
N ASP A 50 4.06 3.72 6.99
CA ASP A 50 4.67 5.05 6.81
C ASP A 50 5.41 5.16 5.46
N ASN A 51 5.46 4.08 4.66
CA ASN A 51 6.07 4.11 3.34
C ASN A 51 5.14 4.82 2.36
N SER A 52 5.57 5.95 1.81
CA SER A 52 4.79 6.77 0.87
C SER A 52 4.32 6.01 -0.38
N ALA A 53 5.01 4.94 -0.77
CA ALA A 53 4.60 4.08 -1.89
C ALA A 53 3.34 3.24 -1.57
N MET A 54 2.94 3.10 -0.30
CA MET A 54 1.81 2.27 0.14
C MET A 54 0.46 3.00 0.11
N THR A 55 0.44 4.23 -0.40
CA THR A 55 -0.79 4.99 -0.62
C THR A 55 -0.73 5.68 -1.98
N GLY A 56 -1.87 5.85 -2.64
CA GLY A 56 -1.90 6.55 -3.91
C GLY A 56 -3.20 6.39 -4.69
N MET A 57 -3.28 7.15 -5.77
CA MET A 57 -4.45 7.23 -6.63
C MET A 57 -4.27 6.42 -7.91
N ASP A 58 -5.34 5.78 -8.36
CA ASP A 58 -5.48 5.17 -9.68
C ASP A 58 -6.64 5.88 -10.39
N GLY A 59 -6.34 6.73 -11.37
CA GLY A 59 -7.30 7.62 -12.01
C GLY A 59 -6.68 8.98 -12.34
N TYR A 60 -7.32 10.06 -11.93
CA TYR A 60 -6.84 11.43 -12.15
C TYR A 60 -6.75 12.19 -10.84
N GLN A 61 -5.68 12.98 -10.68
CA GLN A 61 -5.45 13.86 -9.55
C GLN A 61 -5.11 15.25 -10.08
N GLU A 62 -5.93 16.25 -9.75
CA GLU A 62 -5.73 17.65 -10.18
C GLU A 62 -5.61 17.81 -11.70
N GLY A 63 -6.30 16.96 -12.47
CA GLY A 63 -6.29 16.96 -13.93
C GLY A 63 -5.17 16.13 -14.56
N GLU A 64 -4.23 15.62 -13.78
CA GLU A 64 -3.16 14.73 -14.24
C GLU A 64 -3.53 13.26 -14.03
N GLU A 65 -3.23 12.40 -15.00
CA GLU A 65 -3.40 10.96 -14.85
C GLU A 65 -2.41 10.41 -13.80
N SER A 66 -2.91 9.60 -12.89
CA SER A 66 -2.16 8.99 -11.79
C SER A 66 -2.43 7.49 -11.75
N SER A 67 -1.40 6.71 -11.45
CA SER A 67 -1.51 5.25 -11.37
C SER A 67 -0.94 4.73 -10.06
N PHE A 68 -1.66 3.79 -9.45
CA PHE A 68 -1.21 3.11 -8.26
C PHE A 68 -0.95 1.63 -8.58
N PRO A 69 0.30 1.14 -8.46
CA PRO A 69 0.63 -0.22 -8.90
C PRO A 69 0.28 -1.30 -7.88
N TYR A 70 0.15 -0.98 -6.58
CA TYR A 70 0.07 -1.97 -5.50
C TYR A 70 -1.36 -2.40 -5.14
N LYS A 71 -2.17 -2.66 -6.17
CA LYS A 71 -3.61 -2.96 -6.07
C LYS A 71 -3.91 -4.41 -5.64
N THR A 72 -2.91 -5.29 -5.65
CA THR A 72 -3.07 -6.72 -5.38
C THR A 72 -2.00 -7.25 -4.41
N ALA A 73 -2.28 -8.38 -3.78
CA ALA A 73 -1.31 -9.07 -2.93
C ALA A 73 -0.01 -9.42 -3.67
N GLY A 74 -0.09 -9.79 -4.96
CA GLY A 74 1.07 -10.13 -5.78
C GLY A 74 2.00 -8.94 -6.03
N THR A 75 1.43 -7.78 -6.36
CA THR A 75 2.19 -6.54 -6.59
C THR A 75 2.84 -6.02 -5.29
N VAL A 76 2.11 -6.08 -4.16
CA VAL A 76 2.65 -5.70 -2.84
C VAL A 76 3.80 -6.63 -2.45
N ARG A 77 3.62 -7.95 -2.58
CA ARG A 77 4.67 -8.94 -2.29
C ARG A 77 5.92 -8.71 -3.13
N SER A 78 5.75 -8.39 -4.41
CA SER A 78 6.87 -8.16 -5.33
C SER A 78 7.67 -6.91 -4.93
N PHE A 79 7.00 -5.82 -4.58
CA PHE A 79 7.65 -4.59 -4.10
C PHE A 79 8.59 -4.84 -2.93
N PHE A 80 8.11 -5.53 -1.88
CA PHE A 80 8.90 -5.77 -0.69
C PHE A 80 10.01 -6.80 -0.89
N LYS A 81 9.81 -7.79 -1.77
CA LYS A 81 10.89 -8.70 -2.17
C LYS A 81 12.01 -7.97 -2.90
N CYS A 82 11.69 -7.08 -3.84
CA CYS A 82 12.69 -6.30 -4.57
C CYS A 82 13.48 -5.36 -3.66
N LYS A 83 12.83 -4.75 -2.64
CA LYS A 83 13.53 -3.94 -1.63
C LYS A 83 14.53 -4.75 -0.80
N GLN A 84 14.17 -5.98 -0.40
CA GLN A 84 15.10 -6.86 0.33
C GLN A 84 16.28 -7.31 -0.55
N ALA A 85 16.06 -7.48 -1.85
CA ALA A 85 17.05 -8.02 -2.79
C ALA A 85 17.92 -6.97 -3.50
N LYS A 86 17.69 -5.65 -3.32
CA LYS A 86 18.30 -4.58 -4.15
C LYS A 86 18.21 -4.92 -5.64
N CYS A 87 17.01 -5.03 -6.18
CA CYS A 87 16.86 -5.12 -7.64
C CYS A 87 17.44 -3.84 -8.29
N LYS A 88 18.51 -4.02 -9.06
CA LYS A 88 19.08 -3.02 -9.97
C LYS A 88 18.21 -2.87 -11.21
#